data_AF-A0A1L3J4H9-F1
#
_entry.id   AF-A0A1L3J4H9-F1
#
_cell.length_a   1.000
_cell.length_b   1.000
_cell.length_c   1.000
_cell.angle_alpha   90.00
_cell.angle_beta   90.00
_cell.angle_gamma   90.00
#
_symmetry.space_group_name_H-M   'P 1'
#
loop_
_entity.id
_entity.type
_entity.pdbx_description
1 polymer ?
#
loop_
_entity_poly.entity_id
_entity_poly.type
_entity_poly.pdbx_seq_one_letter_code
_entity_poly.pdbx_strand_id
1 'polypeptide(L)'
;MKLKFPRTNLEIQLIKERNKRFDPSQVMEEINLIFNNSEEVDEKIIQELQDGSERDENKFEPELLETNSIFHLDQIYKICVDYRLRFLDSKLFKGDIPYEALIKIKDLEKSHRTTLKGFKVLAPSKLFKLENADDPLLFAPIGNDYYYLIHKWGNDLHPLRKVLMWPFKTLENFVVLLLAMSFITAVLVPEGLFSPQQTTTQFFMIFFFIFKWFAGLSIFYGFKKGKNFSTEIWNSKYYNA
;
A
#
# COMPACT_ATOMS: atom_id res chain seq x y z
N MET A 1 -26.33 21.13 -1.01
CA MET A 1 -25.77 20.53 -2.24
C MET A 1 -24.69 19.53 -1.82
N LYS A 2 -24.93 18.21 -1.90
CA LYS A 2 -23.90 17.22 -1.54
C LYS A 2 -22.90 17.14 -2.70
N LEU A 3 -21.72 17.74 -2.54
CA LEU A 3 -20.58 17.54 -3.45
C LEU A 3 -20.27 16.04 -3.51
N LYS A 4 -20.67 15.37 -4.59
CA LYS A 4 -20.31 13.97 -4.86
C LYS A 4 -18.98 13.97 -5.61
N PHE A 5 -17.89 13.80 -4.88
CA PHE A 5 -16.59 13.49 -5.48
C PHE A 5 -16.60 12.05 -6.01
N PRO A 6 -16.00 11.77 -7.18
CA PRO A 6 -15.91 10.40 -7.71
C PRO A 6 -15.10 9.51 -6.76
N ARG A 7 -15.51 8.25 -6.59
CA ARG A 7 -14.76 7.30 -5.75
C ARG A 7 -13.41 6.98 -6.39
N THR A 8 -12.44 6.58 -5.56
CA THR A 8 -11.10 6.22 -6.01
C THR A 8 -11.02 4.71 -6.22
N ASN A 9 -10.95 4.32 -7.49
CA ASN A 9 -10.69 2.95 -7.91
C ASN A 9 -9.17 2.67 -7.85
N LEU A 10 -8.75 1.67 -7.08
CA LEU A 10 -7.34 1.34 -6.91
C LEU A 10 -6.65 0.80 -8.16
N GLU A 11 -7.34 0.03 -8.99
CA GLU A 11 -6.80 -0.50 -10.25
C GLU A 11 -6.41 0.63 -11.21
N ILE A 12 -7.28 1.64 -11.33
CA ILE A 12 -6.99 2.84 -12.13
C ILE A 12 -5.78 3.60 -11.58
N GLN A 13 -5.61 3.66 -10.25
CA GLN A 13 -4.45 4.29 -9.63
C GLN A 13 -3.16 3.49 -9.86
N LEU A 14 -3.22 2.16 -9.83
CA LEU A 14 -2.09 1.28 -10.15
C LEU A 14 -1.64 1.46 -11.60
N ILE A 15 -2.58 1.47 -12.56
CA ILE A 15 -2.28 1.73 -13.98
C ILE A 15 -1.63 3.10 -14.15
N LYS A 16 -2.15 4.13 -13.46
CA LYS A 16 -1.55 5.48 -13.46
C LYS A 16 -0.13 5.50 -12.88
N GLU A 17 0.13 4.77 -11.79
CA GLU A 17 1.47 4.73 -11.19
C GLU A 17 2.47 3.97 -12.06
N ARG A 18 2.04 2.90 -12.72
CA ARG A 18 2.85 2.16 -13.69
C ARG A 18 3.25 3.06 -14.87
N ASN A 19 2.28 3.69 -15.52
CA ASN A 19 2.50 4.51 -16.72
C ASN A 19 3.37 5.77 -16.46
N LYS A 20 3.61 6.14 -15.20
CA LYS A 20 4.54 7.22 -14.83
C LYS A 20 6.00 6.79 -14.85
N ARG A 21 6.28 5.48 -14.69
CA ARG A 21 7.63 4.96 -14.49
C ARG A 21 8.12 4.08 -15.65
N PHE A 22 7.22 3.39 -16.34
CA PHE A 22 7.59 2.43 -17.38
C PHE A 22 6.66 2.53 -18.60
N ASP A 23 7.25 2.37 -19.78
CA ASP A 23 6.49 2.09 -21.00
C ASP A 23 5.99 0.62 -20.94
N PRO A 24 4.72 0.33 -21.27
CA PRO A 24 4.22 -1.03 -21.38
C PRO A 24 5.12 -1.99 -22.17
N SER A 25 5.84 -1.52 -23.19
CA SER A 25 6.75 -2.36 -23.98
C SER A 25 7.96 -2.84 -23.17
N GLN A 26 8.51 -2.00 -22.29
CA GLN A 26 9.67 -2.34 -21.45
C GLN A 26 9.32 -3.37 -20.38
N VAL A 27 8.10 -3.28 -19.83
CA VAL A 27 7.59 -4.27 -18.87
C VAL A 27 7.53 -5.65 -19.53
N MET A 28 7.07 -5.73 -20.78
CA MET A 28 7.01 -7.01 -21.48
C MET A 28 8.38 -7.59 -21.81
N GLU A 29 9.35 -6.74 -22.16
CA GLU A 29 10.74 -7.15 -22.40
C GLU A 29 11.37 -7.73 -21.13
N GLU A 30 11.21 -7.07 -19.98
CA GLU A 30 11.71 -7.56 -18.70
C GLU A 30 11.05 -8.88 -18.27
N ILE A 31 9.75 -9.01 -18.53
CA ILE A 31 9.01 -10.25 -18.27
C ILE A 31 9.50 -11.38 -19.18
N ASN A 32 9.69 -11.12 -20.47
CA ASN A 32 10.26 -12.10 -21.39
C ASN A 32 11.68 -12.51 -20.96
N LEU A 33 12.48 -11.58 -20.44
CA LEU A 33 13.79 -11.90 -19.87
C LEU A 33 13.68 -12.79 -18.61
N ILE A 34 12.70 -12.55 -17.74
CA ILE A 34 12.44 -13.42 -16.57
C ILE A 34 12.10 -14.83 -17.04
N PHE A 35 11.23 -14.98 -18.05
CA PHE A 35 10.85 -16.29 -18.56
C PHE A 35 11.98 -16.99 -19.32
N ASN A 36 12.74 -16.28 -20.16
CA ASN A 36 13.87 -16.86 -20.90
C ASN A 36 15.04 -17.24 -19.98
N ASN A 37 15.35 -16.41 -18.98
CA ASN A 37 16.39 -16.74 -18.00
C ASN A 37 15.96 -17.91 -17.10
N SER A 38 14.67 -18.12 -16.86
CA SER A 38 14.20 -19.27 -16.08
C SER A 38 14.54 -20.62 -16.71
N GLU A 39 14.80 -20.66 -18.03
CA GLU A 39 15.28 -21.87 -18.73
C GLU A 39 16.80 -22.09 -18.59
N GLU A 40 17.60 -21.03 -18.39
CA GLU A 40 19.06 -21.13 -18.14
C GLU A 40 19.43 -21.23 -16.65
N VAL A 41 18.50 -20.90 -15.74
CA VAL A 41 18.73 -20.79 -14.29
C VAL A 41 18.67 -22.13 -13.54
N ASP A 42 18.32 -23.24 -14.20
CA ASP A 42 18.32 -24.58 -13.61
C ASP A 42 19.68 -24.98 -12.99
N GLU A 43 20.80 -24.47 -13.52
CA GLU A 43 22.14 -24.70 -12.93
C GLU A 43 22.41 -23.85 -11.66
N LYS A 44 21.78 -22.67 -11.53
CA LYS A 44 21.89 -21.80 -10.34
C LYS A 44 20.93 -22.21 -9.22
N ILE A 45 19.80 -22.82 -9.55
CA ILE A 45 18.81 -23.32 -8.58
C ILE A 45 19.42 -24.39 -7.67
N ILE A 46 20.37 -25.20 -8.17
CA ILE A 46 21.11 -26.18 -7.36
C ILE A 46 21.97 -25.51 -6.28
N GLN A 47 22.45 -24.28 -6.50
CA GLN A 47 23.19 -23.50 -5.50
C GLN A 47 22.26 -22.72 -4.54
N GLU A 48 21.12 -22.19 -5.01
CA GLU A 48 20.14 -21.47 -4.17
C GLU A 48 19.25 -22.39 -3.31
N LEU A 49 19.15 -23.69 -3.63
CA LEU A 49 18.46 -24.69 -2.78
C LEU A 49 19.08 -24.83 -1.37
N GLN A 50 20.26 -24.24 -1.11
CA GLN A 50 20.84 -24.12 0.23
C GLN A 50 20.32 -22.93 1.06
N ASP A 51 19.66 -21.93 0.45
CA ASP A 51 19.30 -20.65 1.11
C ASP A 51 17.81 -20.46 1.40
N GLY A 52 16.98 -21.49 1.20
CA GLY A 52 15.71 -21.64 1.94
C GLY A 52 14.63 -20.57 1.73
N SER A 53 14.61 -19.84 0.62
CA SER A 53 13.46 -18.98 0.27
C SER A 53 12.47 -19.74 -0.61
N GLU A 54 11.32 -20.12 -0.05
CA GLU A 54 10.15 -20.53 -0.84
C GLU A 54 9.66 -19.33 -1.67
N ARG A 55 10.22 -19.13 -2.87
CA ARG A 55 9.65 -18.22 -3.85
C ARG A 55 8.52 -18.97 -4.55
N ASP A 56 7.27 -18.60 -4.23
CA ASP A 56 6.10 -19.02 -4.98
C ASP A 56 6.15 -18.38 -6.37
N GLU A 57 6.89 -18.97 -7.32
CA GLU A 57 6.93 -18.53 -8.71
C GLU A 57 5.95 -19.36 -9.55
N ASN A 58 5.03 -18.68 -10.23
CA ASN A 58 4.09 -19.36 -11.12
C ASN A 58 4.60 -19.29 -12.55
N LYS A 59 4.66 -20.45 -13.21
CA LYS A 59 5.00 -20.54 -14.63
C LYS A 59 3.80 -20.07 -15.46
N PHE A 60 3.79 -18.80 -15.82
CA PHE A 60 2.83 -18.23 -16.76
C PHE A 60 3.37 -18.31 -18.19
N GLU A 61 2.49 -18.57 -19.16
CA GLU A 61 2.81 -18.39 -20.57
C GLU A 61 2.84 -16.88 -20.91
N PRO A 62 3.99 -16.30 -21.35
CA PRO A 62 4.15 -14.85 -21.50
C PRO A 62 3.20 -14.26 -22.54
N GLU A 63 2.94 -14.99 -23.62
CA GLU A 63 2.09 -14.56 -24.74
C GLU A 63 0.62 -14.38 -24.35
N LEU A 64 0.19 -15.03 -23.27
CA LEU A 64 -1.19 -14.99 -22.78
C LEU A 64 -1.39 -13.95 -21.68
N LEU A 65 -0.32 -13.30 -21.20
CA LEU A 65 -0.39 -12.31 -20.13
C LEU A 65 -0.83 -10.95 -20.66
N GLU A 66 -1.86 -10.38 -20.04
CA GLU A 66 -2.25 -9.00 -20.31
C GLU A 66 -1.27 -8.04 -19.61
N THR A 67 -0.51 -7.26 -20.39
CA THR A 67 0.46 -6.29 -19.86
C THR A 67 -0.20 -5.30 -18.88
N ASN A 68 -1.47 -4.95 -19.09
CA ASN A 68 -2.26 -4.05 -18.23
C ASN A 68 -2.52 -4.58 -16.81
N SER A 69 -2.39 -5.88 -16.62
CA SER A 69 -2.63 -6.55 -15.34
C SER A 69 -1.33 -6.86 -14.60
N ILE A 70 -0.17 -6.46 -15.12
CA ILE A 70 1.14 -6.75 -14.52
C ILE A 70 1.68 -5.53 -13.78
N PHE A 71 2.07 -5.73 -12.53
CA PHE A 71 2.57 -4.69 -11.65
C PHE A 71 3.83 -5.13 -10.90
N HIS A 72 4.80 -4.23 -10.83
CA HIS A 72 6.00 -4.42 -10.00
C HIS A 72 5.69 -4.14 -8.52
N LEU A 73 6.39 -4.81 -7.61
CA LEU A 73 6.22 -4.64 -6.16
C LEU A 73 6.33 -3.18 -5.72
N ASP A 74 7.21 -2.37 -6.33
CA ASP A 74 7.34 -0.95 -6.00
C ASP A 74 6.08 -0.13 -6.30
N GLN A 75 5.35 -0.50 -7.36
CA GLN A 75 4.11 0.18 -7.74
C GLN A 75 3.02 -0.14 -6.72
N ILE A 76 2.94 -1.42 -6.33
CA ILE A 76 2.05 -1.93 -5.29
C ILE A 76 2.40 -1.25 -3.94
N TYR A 77 3.69 -1.20 -3.59
CA TYR A 77 4.20 -0.54 -2.39
C TYR A 77 3.75 0.91 -2.31
N LYS A 78 3.91 1.68 -3.38
CA LYS A 78 3.54 3.09 -3.41
C LYS A 78 2.05 3.30 -3.16
N ILE A 79 1.20 2.47 -3.77
CA ILE A 79 -0.25 2.51 -3.54
C ILE A 79 -0.58 2.11 -2.10
N CYS A 80 0.09 1.10 -1.54
CA CYS A 80 -0.07 0.71 -0.15
C CYS A 80 0.28 1.84 0.82
N VAL A 81 1.39 2.53 0.59
CA VAL A 81 1.80 3.67 1.43
C VAL A 81 0.84 4.85 1.27
N ASP A 82 0.45 5.18 0.04
CA ASP A 82 -0.38 6.34 -0.26
C ASP A 82 -1.79 6.27 0.34
N TYR A 83 -2.39 5.08 0.33
CA TYR A 83 -3.77 4.85 0.77
C TYR A 83 -3.88 4.11 2.10
N ARG A 84 -2.73 3.80 2.72
CA ARG A 84 -2.60 2.98 3.93
C ARG A 84 -3.31 1.63 3.77
N LEU A 85 -2.80 0.85 2.83
CA LEU A 85 -3.22 -0.52 2.52
C LEU A 85 -2.09 -1.48 2.89
N ARG A 86 -2.42 -2.76 2.94
CA ARG A 86 -1.45 -3.85 3.13
C ARG A 86 -1.51 -4.79 1.95
N PHE A 87 -0.36 -5.38 1.63
CA PHE A 87 -0.20 -6.39 0.60
C PHE A 87 0.34 -7.65 1.27
N LEU A 88 -0.54 -8.62 1.49
CA LEU A 88 -0.25 -9.81 2.30
C LEU A 88 -0.78 -11.07 1.62
N ASP A 89 -0.32 -12.24 2.07
CA ASP A 89 -0.83 -13.54 1.62
C ASP A 89 -2.36 -13.62 1.81
N SER A 90 -3.07 -14.16 0.81
CA SER A 90 -4.52 -14.37 0.85
C SER A 90 -4.97 -15.22 2.05
N LYS A 91 -4.11 -16.10 2.60
CA LYS A 91 -4.38 -16.86 3.83
C LYS A 91 -4.66 -15.97 5.05
N LEU A 92 -4.12 -14.75 5.08
CA LEU A 92 -4.33 -13.79 6.16
C LEU A 92 -5.59 -12.95 5.94
N PHE A 93 -6.15 -12.95 4.74
CA PHE A 93 -7.35 -12.20 4.40
C PHE A 93 -8.57 -12.86 5.06
N LYS A 94 -9.33 -12.07 5.83
CA LYS A 94 -10.49 -12.56 6.58
C LYS A 94 -11.83 -12.25 5.90
N GLY A 95 -11.80 -11.57 4.74
CA GLY A 95 -13.00 -11.36 3.94
C GLY A 95 -13.24 -12.53 2.99
N ASP A 96 -14.47 -12.64 2.50
CA ASP A 96 -14.80 -13.63 1.49
C ASP A 96 -14.20 -13.25 0.13
N ILE A 97 -13.60 -14.25 -0.51
CA ILE A 97 -13.18 -14.15 -1.90
C ILE A 97 -14.40 -14.50 -2.77
N PRO A 98 -14.84 -13.60 -3.66
CA PRO A 98 -16.05 -13.79 -4.44
C PRO A 98 -15.87 -14.94 -5.45
N TYR A 99 -16.98 -15.57 -5.83
CA TYR A 99 -16.97 -16.69 -6.77
C TYR A 99 -16.39 -16.28 -8.13
N GLU A 100 -16.60 -15.04 -8.55
CA GLU A 100 -16.03 -14.45 -9.77
C GLU A 100 -14.51 -14.51 -9.78
N ALA A 101 -13.84 -14.29 -8.63
CA ALA A 101 -12.39 -14.42 -8.53
C ALA A 101 -11.96 -15.88 -8.71
N LEU A 102 -12.72 -16.84 -8.17
CA LEU A 102 -12.45 -18.27 -8.34
C LEU A 102 -12.60 -18.73 -9.79
N ILE A 103 -13.60 -18.22 -10.52
CA ILE A 103 -13.75 -18.50 -11.95
C ILE A 103 -12.52 -17.99 -12.70
N LYS A 104 -12.11 -16.72 -12.47
CA LYS A 104 -10.94 -16.14 -13.13
C LYS A 104 -9.64 -16.90 -12.85
N ILE A 105 -9.45 -17.39 -11.62
CA ILE A 105 -8.29 -18.23 -11.28
C ILE A 105 -8.32 -19.50 -12.13
N LYS A 106 -9.45 -20.21 -12.18
CA LYS A 106 -9.57 -21.45 -12.96
C LYS A 106 -9.35 -21.22 -14.46
N ASP A 107 -9.83 -20.11 -14.98
CA ASP A 107 -9.64 -19.74 -16.39
C ASP A 107 -8.16 -19.46 -16.69
N LEU A 108 -7.46 -18.77 -15.79
CA LEU A 108 -6.01 -18.53 -15.90
C LEU A 108 -5.22 -19.85 -15.79
N GLU A 109 -5.52 -20.69 -14.80
CA GLU A 109 -4.86 -21.99 -14.63
C GLU A 109 -5.02 -22.88 -15.86
N LYS A 110 -6.21 -22.91 -16.45
CA LYS A 110 -6.49 -23.67 -17.67
C LYS A 110 -5.75 -23.09 -18.88
N SER A 111 -5.70 -21.77 -19.00
CA SER A 111 -5.07 -21.09 -20.14
C SER A 111 -3.55 -21.25 -20.13
N HIS A 112 -2.92 -21.06 -18.96
CA HIS A 112 -1.47 -21.17 -18.78
C HIS A 112 -1.00 -22.58 -18.39
N ARG A 113 -1.92 -23.57 -18.34
CA ARG A 113 -1.65 -24.98 -18.00
C ARG A 113 -0.81 -25.14 -16.72
N THR A 114 -1.12 -24.33 -15.71
CA THR A 114 -0.35 -24.24 -14.47
C THR A 114 -1.29 -24.22 -13.26
N THR A 115 -0.77 -24.51 -12.08
CA THR A 115 -1.50 -24.33 -10.82
C THR A 115 -0.97 -23.10 -10.11
N LEU A 116 -1.82 -22.10 -9.94
CA LEU A 116 -1.43 -20.83 -9.33
C LEU A 116 -1.30 -20.96 -7.81
N LYS A 117 -0.19 -20.48 -7.27
CA LYS A 117 0.14 -20.48 -5.85
C LYS A 117 0.62 -19.10 -5.39
N GLY A 118 0.72 -18.92 -4.08
CA GLY A 118 1.26 -17.69 -3.48
C GLY A 118 0.38 -16.45 -3.62
N PHE A 119 -0.94 -16.61 -3.70
CA PHE A 119 -1.86 -15.50 -3.88
C PHE A 119 -1.69 -14.41 -2.81
N LYS A 120 -1.72 -13.15 -3.24
CA LYS A 120 -1.63 -11.99 -2.35
C LYS A 120 -2.83 -11.07 -2.53
N VAL A 121 -3.28 -10.49 -1.43
CA VAL A 121 -4.38 -9.54 -1.41
C VAL A 121 -3.86 -8.18 -0.99
N LEU A 122 -4.18 -7.16 -1.80
CA LEU A 122 -4.03 -5.76 -1.43
C LEU A 122 -5.34 -5.25 -0.84
N ALA A 123 -5.31 -4.83 0.41
CA ALA A 123 -6.51 -4.45 1.15
C ALA A 123 -6.20 -3.49 2.32
N PRO A 124 -7.16 -2.65 2.75
CA PRO A 124 -7.07 -1.92 4.03
C PRO A 124 -6.78 -2.84 5.22
N SER A 125 -6.00 -2.36 6.20
CA SER A 125 -5.65 -3.15 7.41
C SER A 125 -6.86 -3.59 8.24
N LYS A 126 -8.03 -2.97 8.05
CA LYS A 126 -9.28 -3.38 8.69
C LYS A 126 -9.81 -4.71 8.12
N LEU A 127 -9.51 -5.05 6.86
CA LEU A 127 -10.04 -6.23 6.18
C LEU A 127 -9.35 -7.54 6.62
N PHE A 128 -8.14 -7.42 7.15
CA PHE A 128 -7.46 -8.52 7.84
C PHE A 128 -8.07 -8.81 9.23
N LYS A 129 -9.11 -8.07 9.63
CA LYS A 129 -9.79 -8.18 10.93
C LYS A 129 -11.32 -8.27 10.85
N LEU A 130 -11.94 -7.66 9.84
CA LEU A 130 -13.39 -7.47 9.71
C LEU A 130 -13.81 -7.74 8.25
N GLU A 131 -14.96 -8.37 8.05
CA GLU A 131 -15.47 -8.84 6.75
C GLU A 131 -15.88 -7.71 5.78
N ASN A 132 -16.07 -6.48 6.25
CA ASN A 132 -16.54 -5.38 5.41
C ASN A 132 -15.47 -4.86 4.45
N ALA A 133 -15.50 -5.33 3.20
CA ALA A 133 -14.50 -5.05 2.16
C ALA A 133 -14.65 -3.67 1.47
N ASP A 134 -13.62 -2.83 1.63
CA ASP A 134 -13.38 -1.64 0.80
C ASP A 134 -12.23 -1.95 -0.19
N ASP A 135 -12.57 -2.23 -1.44
CA ASP A 135 -11.68 -2.33 -2.61
C ASP A 135 -10.51 -3.36 -2.57
N PRO A 136 -10.69 -4.63 -2.17
CA PRO A 136 -9.65 -5.64 -2.29
C PRO A 136 -9.26 -5.95 -3.75
N LEU A 137 -7.95 -6.17 -3.93
CA LEU A 137 -7.34 -6.61 -5.19
C LEU A 137 -6.58 -7.92 -4.95
N LEU A 138 -6.80 -8.93 -5.78
CA LEU A 138 -6.14 -10.23 -5.72
C LEU A 138 -5.05 -10.32 -6.78
N PHE A 139 -3.87 -10.75 -6.35
CA PHE A 139 -2.69 -10.91 -7.18
C PHE A 139 -2.15 -12.34 -7.11
N ALA A 140 -1.49 -12.77 -8.18
CA ALA A 140 -0.62 -13.94 -8.21
C ALA A 140 0.82 -13.52 -8.55
N PRO A 141 1.84 -14.09 -7.91
CA PRO A 141 3.24 -13.82 -8.22
C PRO A 141 3.63 -14.42 -9.57
N ILE A 142 4.33 -13.64 -10.40
CA ILE A 142 4.90 -14.09 -11.69
C ILE A 142 6.37 -14.49 -11.49
N GLY A 143 7.08 -13.79 -10.61
CA GLY A 143 8.53 -13.94 -10.38
C GLY A 143 9.22 -12.57 -10.40
N ASN A 144 10.44 -12.49 -9.84
CA ASN A 144 11.25 -11.25 -9.80
C ASN A 144 10.46 -9.99 -9.36
N ASP A 145 9.73 -10.09 -8.25
CA ASP A 145 8.88 -9.02 -7.70
C ASP A 145 7.73 -8.50 -8.59
N TYR A 146 7.42 -9.20 -9.68
CA TYR A 146 6.25 -8.95 -10.50
C TYR A 146 5.03 -9.76 -10.06
N TYR A 147 3.87 -9.11 -10.11
CA TYR A 147 2.59 -9.66 -9.71
C TYR A 147 1.53 -9.41 -10.79
N TYR A 148 0.74 -10.44 -11.07
CA TYR A 148 -0.41 -10.38 -11.96
C TYR A 148 -1.69 -10.08 -11.18
N LEU A 149 -2.43 -9.05 -11.59
CA LEU A 149 -3.74 -8.71 -11.06
C LEU A 149 -4.81 -9.64 -11.64
N ILE A 150 -5.42 -10.46 -10.79
CA ILE A 150 -6.45 -11.43 -11.21
C ILE A 150 -7.83 -10.77 -11.16
N HIS A 151 -8.15 -10.15 -10.02
CA HIS A 151 -9.49 -9.63 -9.79
C HIS A 151 -9.51 -8.50 -8.77
N LYS A 152 -10.52 -7.64 -8.94
CA LYS A 152 -10.87 -6.55 -8.06
C LYS A 152 -12.34 -6.70 -7.68
N TRP A 153 -12.67 -6.60 -6.40
CA TRP A 153 -14.05 -6.63 -5.91
C TRP A 153 -14.28 -5.65 -4.77
N GLY A 154 -15.53 -5.49 -4.36
CA GLY A 154 -15.93 -4.57 -3.29
C GLY A 154 -16.15 -3.13 -3.77
N ASN A 155 -16.23 -2.21 -2.81
CA ASN A 155 -16.51 -0.79 -3.08
C ASN A 155 -15.23 0.03 -3.20
N ASP A 156 -15.16 0.90 -4.21
CA ASP A 156 -14.06 1.86 -4.39
C ASP A 156 -13.76 2.69 -3.14
N LEU A 157 -12.51 3.10 -2.96
CA LEU A 157 -12.09 3.92 -1.82
C LEU A 157 -12.70 5.34 -1.85
N HIS A 158 -12.85 5.93 -0.66
CA HIS A 158 -13.25 7.32 -0.54
C HIS A 158 -12.18 8.27 -1.15
N PRO A 159 -12.56 9.29 -1.95
CA PRO A 159 -11.60 10.12 -2.68
C PRO A 159 -10.60 10.87 -1.80
N LEU A 160 -11.05 11.33 -0.64
CA LEU A 160 -10.19 12.06 0.32
C LEU A 160 -9.26 11.14 1.13
N ARG A 161 -9.33 9.82 0.94
CA ARG A 161 -8.55 8.86 1.73
C ARG A 161 -7.05 9.11 1.61
N LYS A 162 -6.54 9.41 0.42
CA LYS A 162 -5.12 9.69 0.19
C LYS A 162 -4.62 10.87 1.04
N VAL A 163 -5.42 11.94 1.10
CA VAL A 163 -5.09 13.15 1.89
C VAL A 163 -5.19 12.85 3.39
N LEU A 164 -6.26 12.17 3.80
CA LEU A 164 -6.47 11.81 5.21
C LEU A 164 -5.38 10.87 5.76
N MET A 165 -4.86 9.98 4.92
CA MET A 165 -3.78 9.06 5.30
C MET A 165 -2.38 9.64 5.13
N TRP A 166 -2.23 10.81 4.47
CA TRP A 166 -0.94 11.43 4.19
C TRP A 166 -0.05 11.67 5.43
N PRO A 167 -0.59 12.14 6.57
CA PRO A 167 0.21 12.34 7.78
C PRO A 167 0.76 11.03 8.36
N PHE A 168 0.15 9.88 8.03
CA PHE A 168 0.55 8.59 8.57
C PHE A 168 1.46 7.79 7.63
N LYS A 169 1.94 8.41 6.54
CA LYS A 169 2.86 7.77 5.60
C LYS A 169 4.23 7.51 6.22
N THR A 170 4.82 8.53 6.83
CA THR A 170 6.14 8.52 7.48
C THR A 170 6.12 9.39 8.73
N LEU A 171 7.17 9.29 9.55
CA LEU A 171 7.33 10.11 10.75
C LEU A 171 7.44 11.60 10.38
N GLU A 172 8.13 11.93 9.30
CA GLU A 172 8.33 13.32 8.84
C GLU A 172 7.00 13.97 8.50
N ASN A 173 6.14 13.30 7.72
CA ASN A 173 4.81 13.81 7.38
C ASN A 173 3.97 14.07 8.63
N PHE A 174 4.09 13.19 9.62
CA PHE A 174 3.38 13.33 10.88
C PHE A 174 3.89 14.53 11.67
N VAL A 175 5.21 14.71 11.77
CA VAL A 175 5.81 15.88 12.43
C VAL A 175 5.39 17.18 11.73
N VAL A 176 5.34 17.21 10.40
CA VAL A 176 4.85 18.36 9.63
C VAL A 176 3.39 18.67 9.97
N LEU A 177 2.51 17.65 10.07
CA LEU A 177 1.14 17.85 10.53
C LEU A 177 1.09 18.45 11.94
N LEU A 178 1.90 17.92 12.87
CA LEU A 178 1.95 18.43 14.24
C LEU A 178 2.41 19.88 14.29
N LEU A 179 3.45 20.24 13.53
CA LEU A 179 3.91 21.62 13.41
C LEU A 179 2.81 22.53 12.84
N ALA A 180 2.15 22.13 11.75
CA ALA A 180 1.06 22.90 11.15
C ALA A 180 -0.11 23.11 12.12
N MET A 181 -0.55 22.05 12.79
CA MET A 181 -1.63 22.14 13.79
C MET A 181 -1.24 22.99 14.98
N SER A 182 0.00 22.88 15.45
CA SER A 182 0.52 23.69 16.56
C SER A 182 0.58 25.16 16.17
N PHE A 183 0.98 25.47 14.94
CA PHE A 183 1.04 26.82 14.41
C PHE A 183 -0.36 27.44 14.31
N ILE A 184 -1.33 26.71 13.73
CA ILE A 184 -2.73 27.15 13.67
C ILE A 184 -3.27 27.41 15.07
N THR A 185 -2.98 26.52 16.02
CA THR A 185 -3.44 26.68 17.41
C THR A 185 -2.79 27.89 18.07
N ALA A 186 -1.49 28.14 17.82
CA ALA A 186 -0.79 29.31 18.34
C ALA A 186 -1.37 30.63 17.80
N VAL A 187 -1.78 30.68 16.53
CA VAL A 187 -2.45 31.86 15.94
C VAL A 187 -3.82 32.12 16.58
N LEU A 188 -4.51 31.07 17.05
CA LEU A 188 -5.80 31.20 17.72
C LEU A 188 -5.67 31.64 19.20
N VAL A 189 -4.45 31.71 19.75
CA VAL A 189 -4.24 32.19 21.12
C VAL A 189 -4.42 33.71 21.16
N PRO A 190 -5.36 34.24 21.96
CA PRO A 190 -5.58 35.67 22.06
C PRO A 190 -4.35 36.43 22.56
N GLU A 191 -4.11 37.61 21.99
CA GLU A 191 -3.17 38.58 22.55
C GLU A 191 -3.63 38.98 23.95
N GLY A 192 -2.70 39.17 24.89
CA GLY A 192 -3.05 39.48 26.28
C GLY A 192 -3.20 38.28 27.20
N LEU A 193 -3.37 37.04 26.68
CA LEU A 193 -3.59 35.87 27.55
C LEU A 193 -2.39 35.54 28.44
N PHE A 194 -1.17 35.76 27.93
CA PHE A 194 0.09 35.45 28.63
C PHE A 194 1.01 36.67 28.83
N SER A 195 0.78 37.77 28.11
CA SER A 195 1.52 39.04 28.25
C SER A 195 0.70 40.19 27.67
N PRO A 196 0.83 41.43 28.21
CA PRO A 196 0.15 42.61 27.70
C PRO A 196 0.45 42.94 26.22
N GLN A 197 1.62 42.55 25.72
CA GLN A 197 2.02 42.72 24.32
C GLN A 197 2.73 41.44 23.85
N GLN A 198 2.26 40.88 22.75
CA GLN A 198 2.86 39.68 22.15
C GLN A 198 4.00 40.08 21.20
N THR A 199 5.23 39.80 21.59
CA THR A 199 6.38 39.92 20.68
C THR A 199 6.50 38.67 19.81
N THR A 200 7.18 38.78 18.66
CA THR A 200 7.46 37.63 17.79
C THR A 200 8.14 36.47 18.54
N THR A 201 9.07 36.78 19.45
CA THR A 201 9.73 35.77 20.30
C THR A 201 8.72 35.06 21.21
N GLN A 202 7.77 35.80 21.78
CA GLN A 202 6.73 35.21 22.62
C GLN A 202 5.77 34.31 21.83
N PHE A 203 5.41 34.71 20.61
CA PHE A 203 4.63 33.85 19.71
C PHE A 203 5.35 32.51 19.47
N PHE A 204 6.64 32.53 19.13
CA PHE A 204 7.40 31.29 18.93
C PHE A 204 7.53 30.45 20.21
N MET A 205 7.66 31.07 21.39
CA MET A 205 7.63 30.35 22.66
C MET A 205 6.30 29.62 22.89
N ILE A 206 5.17 30.30 22.66
CA ILE A 206 3.83 29.70 22.76
C ILE A 206 3.66 28.57 21.75
N PHE A 207 4.08 28.80 20.50
CA PHE A 207 4.05 27.80 19.44
C PHE A 207 4.83 26.52 19.81
N PHE A 208 6.08 26.65 20.26
CA PHE A 208 6.88 25.48 20.66
C PHE A 208 6.32 24.78 21.89
N PHE A 209 5.71 25.53 22.83
CA PHE A 209 5.04 24.94 23.98
C PHE A 209 3.83 24.09 23.55
N ILE A 210 2.99 24.60 22.65
CA ILE A 210 1.86 23.86 22.07
C ILE A 210 2.36 22.63 21.30
N PHE A 211 3.39 22.78 20.47
CA PHE A 211 3.98 21.68 19.72
C PHE A 211 4.48 20.57 20.63
N LYS A 212 5.17 20.91 21.72
CA LYS A 212 5.61 19.95 22.74
C LYS A 212 4.44 19.14 23.29
N TRP A 213 3.31 19.77 23.59
CA TRP A 213 2.11 19.07 24.08
C TRP A 213 1.50 18.15 23.03
N PHE A 214 1.33 18.62 21.79
CA PHE A 214 0.82 17.80 20.70
C PHE A 214 1.73 16.62 20.38
N ALA A 215 3.05 16.82 20.39
CA ALA A 215 4.03 15.75 20.22
C ALA A 215 3.93 14.73 21.37
N GLY A 216 3.91 15.20 22.62
CA GLY A 216 3.78 14.33 23.80
C GLY A 216 2.50 13.50 23.79
N LEU A 217 1.35 14.11 23.50
CA LEU A 217 0.07 13.41 23.37
C LEU A 217 0.11 12.40 22.21
N SER A 218 0.70 12.79 21.08
CA SER A 218 0.80 11.92 19.91
C SER A 218 1.67 10.70 20.17
N ILE A 219 2.80 10.86 20.86
CA ILE A 219 3.66 9.76 21.30
C ILE A 219 2.87 8.86 22.26
N PHE A 220 2.25 9.43 23.29
CA PHE A 220 1.48 8.66 24.28
C PHE A 220 0.39 7.79 23.62
N TYR A 221 -0.44 8.38 22.75
CA TYR A 221 -1.50 7.65 22.07
C TYR A 221 -1.00 6.75 20.93
N GLY A 222 0.08 7.15 20.24
CA GLY A 222 0.71 6.40 19.16
C GLY A 222 1.33 5.10 19.66
N PHE A 223 2.21 5.19 20.64
CA PHE A 223 2.85 4.04 21.29
C PHE A 223 1.81 3.15 21.99
N LYS A 224 0.86 3.73 22.75
CA LYS A 224 -0.20 2.94 23.41
C LYS A 224 -1.02 2.11 22.43
N LYS A 225 -1.19 2.58 21.19
CA LYS A 225 -1.95 1.86 20.16
C LYS A 225 -1.09 1.00 19.24
N GLY A 226 0.23 0.92 19.46
CA GLY A 226 1.17 0.15 18.63
C GLY A 226 1.06 0.50 17.15
N LYS A 227 0.76 1.77 16.83
CA LYS A 227 0.48 2.18 15.45
C LYS A 227 1.76 2.63 14.77
N ASN A 228 2.09 1.97 13.67
CA ASN A 228 3.20 2.36 12.82
C ASN A 228 2.77 3.02 11.51
N PHE A 229 3.76 3.63 10.87
CA PHE A 229 3.64 4.35 9.61
C PHE A 229 3.39 3.41 8.44
N SER A 230 2.78 3.93 7.37
CA SER A 230 2.39 3.11 6.22
C SER A 230 3.59 2.43 5.54
N THR A 231 4.78 3.05 5.59
CA THR A 231 6.04 2.47 5.07
C THR A 231 6.49 1.21 5.81
N GLU A 232 6.11 1.05 7.08
CA GLU A 232 6.52 -0.10 7.91
C GLU A 232 5.48 -1.23 7.91
N ILE A 233 4.20 -0.89 7.76
CA ILE A 233 3.11 -1.85 7.96
C ILE A 233 2.61 -2.53 6.69
N TRP A 234 3.05 -2.09 5.51
CA TRP A 234 2.44 -2.49 4.23
C TRP A 234 2.59 -4.00 3.95
N ASN A 235 3.73 -4.60 4.27
CA ASN A 235 4.02 -6.03 4.09
C ASN A 235 4.10 -6.80 5.42
N SER A 236 3.86 -6.13 6.56
CA SER A 236 3.95 -6.76 7.87
C SER A 236 2.74 -7.64 8.16
N LYS A 237 3.01 -8.91 8.46
CA LYS A 237 2.02 -9.88 8.95
C LYS A 237 1.47 -9.49 10.33
N TYR A 238 2.24 -8.72 11.10
CA TYR A 238 1.88 -8.34 12.46
C TYR A 238 1.09 -7.03 12.48
N TYR A 239 0.22 -6.92 13.48
CA TYR A 239 -0.59 -5.72 13.67
C TYR A 239 0.18 -4.61 14.41
N ASN A 240 1.11 -5.01 15.31
CA ASN A 240 1.90 -4.14 16.19
C ASN A 240 3.40 -4.18 15.84
N ALA A 241 3.76 -4.28 14.56
CA ALA A 241 5.14 -4.03 14.13
C ALA A 241 5.30 -2.54 13.98
#